data_AF-A0A1F2QBY1-F1
#
_entry.id   AF-A0A1F2QBY1-F1
#
_cell.length_a   1.000
_cell.length_b   1.000
_cell.length_c   1.000
_cell.angle_alpha   90.00
_cell.angle_beta   90.00
_cell.angle_gamma   90.00
#
_symmetry.space_group_name_H-M   'P 1'
#
loop_
_entity.id
_entity.type
_entity.pdbx_description
1 polymer ?
#
loop_
_entity_poly.entity_id
_entity_poly.type
_entity_poly.pdbx_seq_one_letter_code
_entity_poly.pdbx_strand_id
1 'polypeptide(L)' 'MVYLTAAGWFFVLAPWSRFWAIKVIPAAPLWLLPLLDSPALRGALSGFGVVHFAAAWSWLESALRRP' A
#
# COMPACT_ATOMS: atom_id res chain seq x y z
N MET A 1 -5.32 -5.89 -13.54
CA MET A 1 -6.25 -4.84 -13.08
C MET A 1 -6.63 -5.03 -11.61
N VAL A 2 -7.42 -6.06 -11.27
CA VAL A 2 -7.87 -6.36 -9.89
C VAL A 2 -6.73 -6.42 -8.87
N TYR A 3 -5.58 -6.99 -9.25
CA TYR A 3 -4.41 -7.02 -8.38
C TYR A 3 -3.89 -5.62 -8.01
N LEU A 4 -3.79 -4.70 -8.97
CA LEU A 4 -3.25 -3.36 -8.72
C LEU A 4 -4.16 -2.56 -7.78
N THR A 5 -5.47 -2.65 -8.00
CA THR A 5 -6.45 -2.02 -7.12
C THR A 5 -6.48 -2.65 -5.73
N ALA A 6 -6.42 -3.98 -5.62
CA ALA A 6 -6.36 -4.66 -4.32
C ALA A 6 -5.07 -4.35 -3.55
N ALA A 7 -3.92 -4.37 -4.23
CA ALA A 7 -2.63 -3.99 -3.66
C ALA A 7 -2.62 -2.52 -3.23
N GLY A 8 -3.18 -1.62 -4.05
CA GLY A 8 -3.33 -0.21 -3.72
C GLY A 8 -4.13 -0.01 -2.43
N TRP A 9 -5.28 -0.68 -2.30
CA TRP A 9 -6.10 -0.63 -1.08
C TRP A 9 -5.35 -1.18 0.13
N PHE A 10 -4.64 -2.29 -0.04
CA PHE A 10 -3.84 -2.87 1.03
C PHE A 10 -2.77 -1.88 1.52
N PHE A 11 -1.98 -1.28 0.63
CA PHE A 11 -0.92 -0.35 1.04
C PHE A 11 -1.45 0.97 1.60
N VAL A 12 -2.61 1.44 1.14
CA VAL A 12 -3.26 2.63 1.71
C VAL A 12 -3.78 2.35 3.11
N LEU A 13 -4.50 1.25 3.32
CA LEU A 13 -5.23 1.01 4.58
C LEU A 13 -4.39 0.27 5.62
N ALA A 14 -3.56 -0.69 5.21
CA ALA A 14 -2.85 -1.55 6.14
C ALA A 14 -2.07 -0.76 7.19
N PRO A 15 -1.21 0.24 6.86
CA PRO A 15 -0.37 0.94 7.83
C PRO A 15 -1.12 1.68 8.94
N TRP A 16 -2.39 2.03 8.71
CA TRP A 16 -3.24 2.79 9.62
C TRP A 16 -4.30 1.94 10.31
N SER A 17 -4.32 0.65 10.01
CA SER A 17 -5.34 -0.28 10.52
C SER A 17 -4.86 -1.00 11.78
N ARG A 18 -5.82 -1.58 12.51
CA ARG A 18 -5.51 -2.51 13.63
C ARG A 18 -4.72 -3.73 13.16
N PHE A 19 -4.85 -4.13 11.88
CA PHE A 19 -4.06 -5.22 11.32
C PHE A 19 -2.54 -4.93 11.40
N TRP A 20 -2.11 -3.69 11.16
CA TRP A 20 -0.69 -3.31 11.29
C TRP A 20 -0.17 -3.55 12.70
N ALA A 21 -0.90 -3.06 13.70
CA ALA A 21 -0.52 -3.17 15.10
C ALA A 21 -0.56 -4.61 15.64
N ILE A 22 -1.49 -5.44 15.16
CA ILE A 22 -1.71 -6.79 15.67
C ILE A 22 -0.87 -7.84 14.94
N LYS A 23 -0.56 -7.62 13.65
CA LYS A 23 0.11 -8.62 12.81
C LYS A 23 1.47 -8.18 12.30
N VAL A 24 1.63 -6.92 11.87
CA VAL A 24 2.87 -6.46 11.25
C VAL A 24 3.91 -6.06 12.29
N ILE A 25 3.55 -5.22 13.26
CA ILE A 25 4.47 -4.79 14.32
C ILE A 25 4.98 -5.99 15.14
N PRO A 26 4.14 -6.93 15.60
CA PRO A 26 4.61 -8.04 16.44
C PRO A 26 5.43 -9.09 15.67
N ALA A 27 5.25 -9.19 14.35
CA ALA A 27 6.03 -10.11 13.51
C ALA A 27 7.37 -9.50 13.05
N ALA A 28 7.60 -8.21 13.28
CA ALA A 28 8.79 -7.52 12.84
C ALA A 28 9.98 -7.74 13.79
N PRO A 29 11.22 -7.81 13.28
CA PRO A 29 12.41 -7.76 14.10
C PRO A 29 12.48 -6.47 14.94
N LEU A 30 13.01 -6.57 16.16
CA LEU A 30 13.06 -5.46 17.13
C LEU A 30 13.71 -4.18 16.57
N TRP A 31 14.75 -4.32 15.74
CA TRP A 31 15.46 -3.20 15.14
C TRP A 31 14.63 -2.43 14.09
N LEU A 32 13.59 -3.06 13.53
CA LEU A 32 12.72 -2.44 12.52
C LEU A 32 11.54 -1.69 13.16
N LEU A 33 11.23 -1.94 14.44
CA LEU A 33 10.08 -1.35 15.13
C LEU A 33 10.06 0.18 15.11
N PRO A 34 11.18 0.90 15.36
CA PRO A 34 11.16 2.37 15.31
C PRO A 34 10.80 2.90 13.93
N LEU A 35 11.20 2.19 12.89
CA LEU A 35 10.90 2.56 11.52
C LEU A 35 9.43 2.28 11.17
N LEU A 36 8.89 1.12 11.58
CA LEU A 36 7.48 0.75 11.37
C LEU A 36 6.50 1.62 12.18
N ASP A 37 6.95 2.21 13.27
CA ASP A 37 6.16 3.16 14.06
C ASP A 37 6.25 4.60 13.54
N SER A 38 7.21 4.90 12.67
CA SER A 38 7.36 6.21 12.04
C SER A 38 6.15 6.56 11.15
N PRO A 39 5.48 7.70 11.40
CA PRO A 39 4.41 8.19 10.53
C PRO A 39 4.88 8.44 9.09
N ALA A 40 6.15 8.81 8.91
CA ALA A 40 6.72 9.06 7.59
C ALA A 40 6.79 7.79 6.75
N LEU A 41 7.23 6.66 7.33
CA LEU A 41 7.23 5.37 6.61
C LEU A 41 5.80 4.95 6.27
N ARG A 42 4.87 5.05 7.23
CA ARG A 42 3.47 4.69 6.99
C ARG A 42 2.85 5.54 5.88
N GLY A 43 3.15 6.83 5.85
CA GLY A 43 2.77 7.74 4.77
C GLY A 43 3.38 7.35 3.42
N ALA A 44 4.66 6.99 3.39
CA ALA A 44 5.33 6.51 2.18
C ALA A 44 4.69 5.21 1.63
N LEU A 45 4.35 4.26 2.51
CA LEU A 45 3.63 3.04 2.14
C LEU A 45 2.24 3.37 1.56
N SER A 46 1.50 4.29 2.16
CA SER A 46 0.22 4.73 1.61
C SER A 46 0.38 5.45 0.27
N GLY A 47 1.41 6.28 0.11
CA GLY A 47 1.76 6.91 -1.16
C GLY A 47 2.06 5.87 -2.26
N PHE A 48 2.79 4.81 -1.92
CA PHE A 48 3.02 3.69 -2.83
C PHE A 48 1.71 2.97 -3.22
N GLY A 49 0.75 2.87 -2.30
CA GLY A 49 -0.61 2.41 -2.60
C GLY A 49 -1.36 3.32 -3.58
N VAL A 50 -1.21 4.64 -3.47
CA VAL A 50 -1.77 5.59 -4.44
C VAL A 50 -1.17 5.41 -5.84
N VAL A 51 0.14 5.16 -5.94
CA VAL A 51 0.81 4.86 -7.21
C VAL A 51 0.24 3.61 -7.88
N HIS A 52 -0.16 2.59 -7.10
CA HIS A 52 -0.83 1.40 -7.66
C HIS A 52 -2.16 1.75 -8.32
N PHE A 53 -2.95 2.64 -7.73
CA PHE A 53 -4.20 3.09 -8.34
C PHE A 53 -3.94 3.88 -9.62
N ALA A 54 -2.93 4.74 -9.64
CA ALA A 54 -2.53 5.46 -10.85
C ALA A 54 -2.08 4.51 -11.98
N ALA A 55 -1.30 3.47 -11.65
CA ALA A 55 -0.90 2.44 -12.60
C ALA A 55 -2.08 1.59 -13.08
N ALA A 56 -3.03 1.30 -12.19
CA ALA A 56 -4.26 0.62 -12.57
C ALA A 56 -5.04 1.48 -13.57
N TRP A 57 -5.22 2.76 -13.27
CA TRP A 57 -5.91 3.71 -14.14
C TRP A 57 -5.27 3.83 -15.52
N SER A 58 -3.94 3.98 -15.59
CA SER A 58 -3.24 4.08 -16.88
C SER A 58 -3.37 2.80 -17.72
N TRP A 59 -3.40 1.63 -17.08
CA TRP A 59 -3.67 0.37 -17.76
C TRP A 59 -5.09 0.32 -18.33
N LEU A 60 -6.10 0.78 -17.57
CA LEU A 60 -7.48 0.83 -18.03
C LEU A 60 -7.63 1.76 -19.24
N GLU A 61 -7.07 2.96 -19.17
CA GLU A 61 -7.06 3.89 -20.30
C GLU A 61 -6.41 3.27 -21.53
N SER A 62 -5.29 2.57 -21.36
CA SER A 62 -4.59 1.90 -22.45
C SER A 62 -5.44 0.78 -23.07
N ALA A 63 -6.19 0.04 -22.26
CA ALA A 63 -7.10 -1.00 -22.74
C ALA A 63 -8.28 -0.41 -23.51
N LEU A 64 -8.86 0.71 -23.04
CA LEU A 64 -9.97 1.40 -23.70
C LEU A 64 -9.56 2.06 -25.04
N ARG A 65 -8.28 2.40 -25.21
CA ARG A 65 -7.74 2.99 -26.45
C ARG A 65 -7.33 1.95 -27.49
N ARG A 66 -7.31 0.65 -27.15
CA ARG A 66 -7.05 -0.42 -28.11
C ARG A 66 -8.40 -0.89 -28.67
N PRO A 67 -8.67 -0.72 -29.98
CA PRO A 67 -9.94 -1.09 -30.60
C PRO A 67 -10.17 -2.61 -30.60
#